data_AF-A0A4V2F5Y9-F1
#
_entry.id   AF-A0A4V2F5Y9-F1
#
_cell.length_a   1.000
_cell.length_b   1.000
_cell.length_c   1.000
_cell.angle_alpha   90.00
_cell.angle_beta   90.00
_cell.angle_gamma   90.00
#
_symmetry.space_group_name_H-M   'P 1'
#
loop_
_entity.id
_entity.type
_entity.pdbx_description
1 polymer ?
#
loop_
_entity_poly.entity_id
_entity_poly.type
_entity_poly.pdbx_seq_one_letter_code
_entity_poly.pdbx_strand_id
1 'polypeptide(L)'
;MVYQSRYKRRRRRVIRNRIIVISLLVVSVALIGVCIKLILDGRGTPASGPVQNTGQVVESQTESAATETTEAAAEEKQIMKEAELLFAQYDPDAAVEKIKSYAGYASVPEMVAAINTYTEAKSTYVKVDVTKVTHVFYHTLIADSSIALSPEKNPDNWKDYNDAMTTMEEYAKIMQKMYDAGYVMVDIHELGHIETDANGNEKMVAGEIYLPPGKKAFVLSQDDVSYYEYMDGDGFASKLVIDENNNVVNEYKKADGTVVYGSYDMIPMTEDFVKEHPDFSYRGARGIIALTGYNGILGYRTSDSENGPNRAPEKTKWTLNPNIEADKVTAKQVADRLKELGWTFASHSFNHLHMHGCSDASFTADTDLWEKEVEPLIGETDVILYPFGEDPTGTWRPYDESNARINYLKQAGFRYFCTVDSNQYWVQISGNVFKQGRRNLDGYRLWEAVAALNGDTNYTDRLSDLFDAREVFDAVRPTPITHG
;
A
#
# COMPACT_ATOMS: atom_id res chain seq x y z
N MET A 1 -19.84 -28.43 16.05
CA MET A 1 -19.21 -29.24 14.96
C MET A 1 -18.84 -28.46 13.71
N VAL A 2 -19.53 -27.36 13.35
CA VAL A 2 -19.20 -26.50 12.18
C VAL A 2 -17.89 -25.72 12.36
N TYR A 3 -17.52 -25.39 13.60
CA TYR A 3 -16.29 -24.65 13.95
C TYR A 3 -14.97 -25.40 13.60
N GLN A 4 -14.88 -26.70 13.92
CA GLN A 4 -13.69 -27.49 13.58
C GLN A 4 -13.57 -27.80 12.07
N SER A 5 -14.66 -27.69 11.30
CA SER A 5 -14.62 -27.94 9.86
C SER A 5 -14.04 -26.76 9.08
N ARG A 6 -14.23 -25.52 9.55
CA ARG A 6 -13.71 -24.28 8.93
C ARG A 6 -12.19 -24.14 9.08
N TYR A 7 -11.64 -24.36 10.28
CA TYR A 7 -10.18 -24.40 10.53
C TYR A 7 -9.48 -25.49 9.70
N LYS A 8 -10.09 -26.69 9.61
CA LYS A 8 -9.57 -27.79 8.77
C LYS A 8 -9.63 -27.45 7.27
N ARG A 9 -10.57 -26.61 6.81
CA ARG A 9 -10.71 -26.20 5.41
C ARG A 9 -9.65 -25.17 5.00
N ARG A 10 -9.32 -24.19 5.87
CA ARG A 10 -8.21 -23.22 5.67
C ARG A 10 -6.85 -23.93 5.64
N ARG A 11 -6.58 -24.81 6.61
CA ARG A 11 -5.34 -25.63 6.63
C ARG A 11 -5.20 -26.54 5.40
N ARG A 12 -6.30 -27.12 4.90
CA ARG A 12 -6.29 -27.93 3.66
C ARG A 12 -6.05 -27.10 2.40
N ARG A 13 -6.54 -25.85 2.34
CA ARG A 13 -6.25 -24.92 1.22
C ARG A 13 -4.77 -24.52 1.20
N VAL A 14 -4.19 -24.20 2.35
CA VAL A 14 -2.75 -23.86 2.48
C VAL A 14 -1.87 -25.05 2.05
N ILE A 15 -2.18 -26.27 2.52
CA ILE A 15 -1.42 -27.47 2.13
C ILE A 15 -1.59 -27.77 0.64
N ARG A 16 -2.80 -27.66 0.08
CA ARG A 16 -3.04 -27.88 -1.35
C ARG A 16 -2.31 -26.87 -2.23
N ASN A 17 -2.32 -25.58 -1.85
CA ASN A 17 -1.63 -24.54 -2.60
C ASN A 17 -0.11 -24.73 -2.53
N ARG A 18 0.45 -25.15 -1.38
CA ARG A 18 1.87 -25.53 -1.25
C ARG A 18 2.23 -26.72 -2.14
N ILE A 19 1.39 -27.75 -2.22
CA ILE A 19 1.63 -28.91 -3.11
C ILE A 19 1.62 -28.48 -4.58
N ILE A 20 0.68 -27.61 -5.00
CA ILE A 20 0.61 -27.09 -6.37
C ILE A 20 1.87 -26.28 -6.72
N VAL A 21 2.31 -25.39 -5.84
CA VAL A 21 3.52 -24.58 -6.04
C VAL A 21 4.77 -25.47 -6.12
N ILE A 22 4.91 -26.48 -5.24
CA ILE A 22 6.03 -27.43 -5.30
C ILE A 22 5.97 -28.24 -6.60
N SER A 23 4.79 -28.65 -7.04
CA SER A 23 4.63 -29.43 -8.28
C SER A 23 4.98 -28.60 -9.51
N LEU A 24 4.60 -27.32 -9.53
CA LEU A 24 4.98 -26.37 -10.58
C LEU A 24 6.50 -26.13 -10.59
N LEU A 25 7.13 -25.92 -9.43
CA LEU A 25 8.59 -25.80 -9.32
C LEU A 25 9.34 -27.04 -9.83
N VAL A 26 8.86 -28.24 -9.52
CA VAL A 26 9.48 -29.49 -10.02
C VAL A 26 9.36 -29.60 -11.54
N VAL A 27 8.22 -29.21 -12.12
CA VAL A 27 8.03 -29.17 -13.58
C VAL A 27 8.91 -28.11 -14.22
N SER A 28 9.04 -26.92 -13.63
CA SER A 28 9.94 -25.87 -14.11
C SER A 28 11.40 -26.31 -14.12
N VAL A 29 11.87 -26.97 -13.04
CA VAL A 29 13.25 -27.50 -12.97
C VAL A 29 13.47 -28.61 -13.99
N ALA A 30 12.49 -29.48 -14.22
CA ALA A 30 12.56 -30.52 -15.25
C ALA A 30 12.63 -29.91 -16.67
N LEU A 31 11.85 -28.87 -16.95
CA LEU A 31 11.87 -28.16 -18.24
C LEU A 31 13.20 -27.44 -18.48
N ILE A 32 13.77 -26.81 -17.44
CA ILE A 32 15.11 -26.20 -17.49
C ILE A 32 16.17 -27.27 -17.77
N GLY A 33 16.09 -28.44 -17.12
CA GLY A 33 16.98 -29.57 -17.38
C GLY A 33 16.92 -30.09 -18.82
N VAL A 34 15.73 -30.15 -19.41
CA VAL A 34 15.55 -30.55 -20.83
C VAL A 34 16.11 -29.49 -21.78
N CYS A 35 15.90 -28.20 -21.50
CA CYS A 35 16.44 -27.10 -22.31
C CYS A 35 17.98 -27.10 -22.29
N ILE A 36 18.60 -27.29 -21.12
CA ILE A 36 20.06 -27.38 -20.99
C ILE A 36 20.61 -28.59 -21.75
N LYS A 37 19.93 -29.74 -21.69
CA LYS A 37 20.35 -30.95 -22.41
C LYS A 37 20.28 -30.78 -23.93
N LEU A 38 19.24 -30.13 -24.45
CA LEU A 38 19.10 -29.83 -25.88
C LEU A 38 20.17 -28.84 -26.39
N ILE A 39 20.59 -27.90 -25.55
CA ILE A 39 21.67 -26.96 -25.87
C ILE A 39 23.04 -27.66 -25.87
N LEU A 40 23.26 -28.62 -24.96
CA LEU A 40 24.50 -29.39 -24.88
C LEU A 40 24.62 -30.45 -25.97
N ASP A 41 23.53 -31.14 -26.33
CA ASP A 41 23.49 -32.16 -27.38
C ASP A 41 23.55 -31.56 -28.80
N GLY A 42 23.28 -30.24 -28.95
CA GLY A 42 23.37 -29.50 -30.22
C GLY A 42 24.79 -29.12 -30.66
N ARG A 43 25.82 -29.33 -29.83
CA ARG A 43 27.23 -29.06 -30.17
C ARG A 43 27.91 -30.33 -30.70
N GLY A 44 27.53 -30.73 -31.91
CA GLY A 44 28.19 -31.81 -32.68
C GLY A 44 29.45 -31.33 -33.39
N THR A 45 30.51 -32.12 -33.27
CA THR A 45 31.86 -32.01 -33.85
C THR A 45 31.87 -31.93 -35.40
N PRO A 46 32.73 -31.10 -36.04
CA PRO A 46 32.91 -31.14 -37.49
C PRO A 46 33.93 -32.22 -37.92
N ALA A 47 33.62 -32.92 -39.02
CA ALA A 47 34.49 -33.91 -39.64
C ALA A 47 35.51 -33.26 -40.59
N SER A 48 36.73 -33.80 -40.58
CA SER A 48 37.91 -33.33 -41.32
C SER A 48 37.92 -33.73 -42.80
N GLY A 49 38.38 -32.84 -43.68
CA GLY A 49 38.84 -33.13 -45.04
C GLY A 49 39.38 -31.86 -45.74
N PRO A 50 40.48 -31.91 -46.53
CA PRO A 50 41.43 -30.80 -46.55
C PRO A 50 41.51 -30.02 -47.88
N VAL A 51 42.17 -28.86 -47.77
CA VAL A 51 42.99 -28.15 -48.78
C VAL A 51 42.35 -26.93 -49.51
N GLN A 52 43.02 -25.80 -49.28
CA GLN A 52 43.29 -24.63 -50.14
C GLN A 52 42.28 -23.47 -50.27
N ASN A 53 42.65 -22.39 -49.55
CA ASN A 53 43.15 -21.12 -50.09
C ASN A 53 42.27 -19.87 -49.84
N THR A 54 42.91 -18.95 -49.12
CA THR A 54 42.79 -17.47 -49.14
C THR A 54 41.45 -16.78 -48.82
N GLY A 55 41.42 -16.22 -47.60
CA GLY A 55 41.03 -14.82 -47.38
C GLY A 55 39.59 -14.54 -46.93
N GLN A 56 39.32 -14.66 -45.63
CA GLN A 56 38.41 -13.81 -44.82
C GLN A 56 38.17 -14.48 -43.46
N VAL A 57 39.02 -14.19 -42.47
CA VAL A 57 38.74 -14.51 -41.05
C VAL A 57 39.26 -13.33 -40.23
N VAL A 58 38.49 -12.25 -40.17
CA VAL A 58 38.67 -11.22 -39.13
C VAL A 58 37.31 -10.72 -38.61
N GLU A 59 36.24 -10.69 -39.41
CA GLU A 59 34.97 -10.07 -38.99
C GLU A 59 34.13 -10.86 -37.97
N SER A 60 34.13 -12.20 -38.00
CA SER A 60 33.16 -12.98 -37.18
C SER A 60 33.51 -13.09 -35.68
N GLN A 61 34.77 -12.92 -35.27
CA GLN A 61 35.15 -12.95 -33.85
C GLN A 61 35.05 -11.58 -33.17
N THR A 62 35.15 -10.49 -33.94
CA THR A 62 35.00 -9.13 -33.41
C THR A 62 33.55 -8.80 -33.12
N GLU A 63 32.61 -9.31 -33.93
CA GLU A 63 31.18 -9.07 -33.75
C GLU A 63 30.59 -9.80 -32.53
N SER A 64 30.99 -11.05 -32.29
CA SER A 64 30.57 -11.83 -31.10
C SER A 64 31.14 -11.24 -29.80
N ALA A 65 32.42 -10.86 -29.79
CA ALA A 65 33.05 -10.25 -28.62
C ALA A 65 32.53 -8.83 -28.36
N ALA A 66 32.23 -8.04 -29.40
CA ALA A 66 31.62 -6.74 -29.26
C ALA A 66 30.19 -6.84 -28.71
N THR A 67 29.40 -7.83 -29.16
CA THR A 67 28.03 -8.05 -28.67
C THR A 67 28.02 -8.50 -27.21
N GLU A 68 28.87 -9.46 -26.82
CA GLU A 68 29.02 -9.89 -25.41
C GLU A 68 29.52 -8.75 -24.51
N THR A 69 30.42 -7.89 -24.99
CA THR A 69 30.90 -6.72 -24.23
C THR A 69 29.81 -5.67 -24.05
N THR A 70 28.92 -5.52 -25.03
CA THR A 70 27.81 -4.54 -24.97
C THR A 70 26.69 -5.02 -24.04
N GLU A 71 26.40 -6.34 -24.04
CA GLU A 71 25.43 -6.96 -23.13
C GLU A 71 25.93 -6.94 -21.69
N ALA A 72 27.20 -7.30 -21.44
CA ALA A 72 27.79 -7.24 -20.11
C ALA A 72 27.79 -5.81 -19.53
N ALA A 73 28.09 -4.80 -20.35
CA ALA A 73 28.03 -3.40 -19.93
C ALA A 73 26.59 -2.93 -19.63
N ALA A 74 25.59 -3.43 -20.37
CA ALA A 74 24.19 -3.13 -20.12
C ALA A 74 23.69 -3.79 -18.81
N GLU A 75 24.10 -5.04 -18.57
CA GLU A 75 23.82 -5.76 -17.32
C GLU A 75 24.47 -5.06 -16.12
N GLU A 76 25.75 -4.69 -16.21
CA GLU A 76 26.47 -3.96 -15.18
C GLU A 76 25.72 -2.67 -14.78
N LYS A 77 25.31 -1.87 -15.77
CA LYS A 77 24.55 -0.64 -15.56
C LYS A 77 23.20 -0.90 -14.89
N GLN A 78 22.51 -1.97 -15.28
CA GLN A 78 21.23 -2.32 -14.68
C GLN A 78 21.39 -2.78 -13.22
N ILE A 79 22.40 -3.59 -12.91
CA ILE A 79 22.73 -4.00 -11.54
C ILE A 79 23.04 -2.79 -10.67
N MET A 80 23.86 -1.85 -11.16
CA MET A 80 24.20 -0.64 -10.42
C MET A 80 22.97 0.24 -10.17
N LYS A 81 22.13 0.47 -11.19
CA LYS A 81 20.88 1.24 -11.03
C LYS A 81 19.94 0.62 -9.99
N GLU A 82 19.79 -0.70 -9.99
CA GLU A 82 18.95 -1.39 -9.01
C GLU A 82 19.56 -1.33 -7.59
N ALA A 83 20.88 -1.46 -7.47
CA ALA A 83 21.56 -1.33 -6.19
C ALA A 83 21.48 0.09 -5.62
N GLU A 84 21.63 1.12 -6.46
CA GLU A 84 21.44 2.53 -6.08
C GLU A 84 20.04 2.80 -5.57
N LEU A 85 19.02 2.25 -6.24
CA LEU A 85 17.62 2.37 -5.80
C LEU A 85 17.41 1.72 -4.43
N LEU A 86 17.90 0.48 -4.24
CA LEU A 86 17.81 -0.22 -2.96
C LEU A 86 18.51 0.56 -1.84
N PHE A 87 19.68 1.12 -2.13
CA PHE A 87 20.42 1.94 -1.17
C PHE A 87 19.68 3.25 -0.83
N ALA A 88 19.13 3.94 -1.84
CA ALA A 88 18.32 5.14 -1.65
C ALA A 88 17.09 4.84 -0.78
N GLN A 89 16.51 3.65 -0.92
CA GLN A 89 15.42 3.14 -0.10
C GLN A 89 15.87 2.55 1.25
N TYR A 90 17.08 2.90 1.71
CA TYR A 90 17.63 2.50 3.01
C TYR A 90 17.82 0.98 3.19
N ASP A 91 18.02 0.23 2.09
CA ASP A 91 18.41 -1.19 2.15
C ASP A 91 19.86 -1.42 1.66
N PRO A 92 20.87 -1.01 2.45
CA PRO A 92 22.26 -1.20 2.07
C PRO A 92 22.64 -2.68 1.94
N ASP A 93 21.98 -3.58 2.67
CA ASP A 93 22.24 -5.02 2.57
C ASP A 93 21.75 -5.57 1.23
N ALA A 94 20.51 -5.27 0.85
CA ALA A 94 19.97 -5.68 -0.44
C ALA A 94 20.76 -5.06 -1.60
N ALA A 95 21.19 -3.80 -1.47
CA ALA A 95 22.03 -3.13 -2.47
C ALA A 95 23.38 -3.84 -2.66
N VAL A 96 24.05 -4.21 -1.56
CA VAL A 96 25.32 -4.96 -1.60
C VAL A 96 25.11 -6.35 -2.21
N GLU A 97 24.08 -7.09 -1.81
CA GLU A 97 23.79 -8.42 -2.37
C GLU A 97 23.42 -8.34 -3.85
N LYS A 98 22.74 -7.28 -4.28
CA LYS A 98 22.45 -7.02 -5.69
C LYS A 98 23.73 -6.85 -6.50
N ILE A 99 24.70 -6.06 -6.02
CA ILE A 99 26.00 -5.91 -6.69
C ILE A 99 26.74 -7.25 -6.76
N LYS A 100 26.78 -8.01 -5.65
CA LYS A 100 27.46 -9.31 -5.60
C LYS A 100 26.86 -10.37 -6.51
N SER A 101 25.61 -10.19 -6.96
CA SER A 101 24.98 -11.09 -7.93
C SER A 101 25.61 -11.01 -9.32
N TYR A 102 26.31 -9.91 -9.64
CA TYR A 102 27.04 -9.76 -10.90
C TYR A 102 28.34 -10.57 -10.91
N ALA A 103 28.49 -11.45 -11.89
CA ALA A 103 29.69 -12.27 -12.02
C ALA A 103 30.91 -11.40 -12.33
N GLY A 104 31.93 -11.43 -11.46
CA GLY A 104 33.14 -10.65 -11.65
C GLY A 104 33.08 -9.22 -11.08
N TYR A 105 32.05 -8.88 -10.28
CA TYR A 105 31.92 -7.57 -9.61
C TYR A 105 33.21 -7.08 -8.93
N ALA A 106 34.02 -8.00 -8.38
CA ALA A 106 35.28 -7.68 -7.71
C ALA A 106 36.34 -7.06 -8.65
N SER A 107 36.18 -7.23 -9.97
CA SER A 107 37.03 -6.63 -11.00
C SER A 107 36.46 -5.31 -11.55
N VAL A 108 35.26 -4.90 -11.13
CA VAL A 108 34.61 -3.64 -11.50
C VAL A 108 34.82 -2.64 -10.35
N PRO A 109 35.73 -1.65 -10.49
CA PRO A 109 36.07 -0.75 -9.39
C PRO A 109 34.87 0.02 -8.81
N GLU A 110 33.91 0.40 -9.65
CA GLU A 110 32.70 1.12 -9.25
C GLU A 110 31.81 0.29 -8.31
N MET A 111 31.59 -0.99 -8.64
CA MET A 111 30.84 -1.93 -7.80
C MET A 111 31.51 -2.14 -6.43
N VAL A 112 32.83 -2.28 -6.39
CA VAL A 112 33.58 -2.41 -5.13
C VAL A 112 33.48 -1.14 -4.29
N ALA A 113 33.57 0.03 -4.92
CA ALA A 113 33.42 1.31 -4.23
C ALA A 113 32.00 1.50 -3.66
N ALA A 114 30.97 1.12 -4.42
CA ALA A 114 29.58 1.16 -3.96
C ALA A 114 29.34 0.23 -2.77
N ILE A 115 29.86 -1.01 -2.80
CA ILE A 115 29.77 -1.93 -1.65
C ILE A 115 30.37 -1.32 -0.38
N ASN A 116 31.54 -0.71 -0.47
CA ASN A 116 32.18 -0.06 0.67
C ASN A 116 31.32 1.11 1.19
N THR A 117 30.84 1.96 0.27
CA THR A 117 29.98 3.11 0.60
C THR A 117 28.70 2.67 1.33
N TYR A 118 28.01 1.65 0.82
CA TYR A 118 26.76 1.18 1.41
C TYR A 118 26.99 0.51 2.78
N THR A 119 28.08 -0.24 2.92
CA THR A 119 28.48 -0.88 4.18
C THR A 119 28.84 0.16 5.25
N GLU A 120 29.58 1.21 4.87
CA GLU A 120 29.92 2.32 5.75
C GLU A 120 28.67 3.09 6.17
N ALA A 121 27.79 3.44 5.23
CA ALA A 121 26.53 4.13 5.53
C ALA A 121 25.65 3.33 6.50
N LYS A 122 25.48 2.02 6.27
CA LYS A 122 24.75 1.12 7.18
C LYS A 122 25.23 1.22 8.62
N SER A 123 26.55 1.32 8.84
CA SER A 123 27.14 1.39 10.18
C SER A 123 26.72 2.65 10.96
N THR A 124 26.20 3.67 10.28
CA THR A 124 25.71 4.92 10.89
C THR A 124 24.21 4.89 11.22
N TYR A 125 23.46 3.91 10.69
CA TYR A 125 22.01 3.88 10.85
C TYR A 125 21.65 3.60 12.31
N VAL A 126 20.63 4.29 12.80
CA VAL A 126 20.12 4.16 14.16
C VAL A 126 18.79 3.44 14.14
N LYS A 127 18.58 2.58 15.14
CA LYS A 127 17.31 1.87 15.31
C LYS A 127 16.20 2.87 15.62
N VAL A 128 15.11 2.80 14.86
CA VAL A 128 13.88 3.56 15.12
C VAL A 128 13.15 2.94 16.30
N ASP A 129 12.67 3.78 17.21
CA ASP A 129 11.73 3.37 18.25
C ASP A 129 10.34 3.20 17.63
N VAL A 130 9.93 1.95 17.36
CA VAL A 130 8.65 1.64 16.72
C VAL A 130 7.45 2.14 17.53
N THR A 131 7.62 2.39 18.84
CA THR A 131 6.54 2.97 19.67
C THR A 131 6.33 4.47 19.45
N LYS A 132 7.23 5.11 18.70
CA LYS A 132 7.22 6.53 18.32
C LYS A 132 7.17 6.72 16.81
N VAL A 133 6.53 5.77 16.11
CA VAL A 133 6.20 5.92 14.69
C VAL A 133 4.79 6.50 14.60
N THR A 134 4.67 7.65 13.96
CA THR A 134 3.38 8.31 13.75
C THR A 134 2.64 7.65 12.57
N HIS A 135 1.32 7.62 12.61
CA HIS A 135 0.49 7.13 11.50
C HIS A 135 -0.45 8.25 11.09
N VAL A 136 -0.26 8.76 9.87
CA VAL A 136 -1.12 9.81 9.29
C VAL A 136 -2.06 9.21 8.26
N PHE A 137 -3.25 9.76 8.15
CA PHE A 137 -4.20 9.29 7.15
C PHE A 137 -5.02 10.41 6.52
N TYR A 138 -5.54 10.07 5.35
CA TYR A 138 -6.40 10.90 4.52
C TYR A 138 -7.64 10.08 4.11
N HIS A 139 -8.69 10.77 3.70
CA HIS A 139 -9.75 10.17 2.89
C HIS A 139 -9.43 10.37 1.40
N THR A 140 -10.36 10.06 0.50
CA THR A 140 -10.27 10.48 -0.90
C THR A 140 -10.04 12.00 -1.00
N LEU A 141 -9.04 12.41 -1.77
CA LEU A 141 -8.66 13.81 -1.92
C LEU A 141 -9.66 14.57 -2.80
N ILE A 142 -9.89 15.84 -2.46
CA ILE A 142 -10.64 16.77 -3.30
C ILE A 142 -9.76 17.14 -4.50
N ALA A 143 -10.22 16.76 -5.69
CA ALA A 143 -9.57 17.08 -6.96
C ALA A 143 -10.02 18.44 -7.54
N ASP A 144 -11.27 18.85 -7.28
CA ASP A 144 -11.79 20.17 -7.66
C ASP A 144 -12.47 20.86 -6.48
N SER A 145 -11.67 21.66 -5.75
CA SER A 145 -12.14 22.48 -4.62
C SER A 145 -13.24 23.47 -5.02
N SER A 146 -13.30 23.90 -6.30
CA SER A 146 -14.32 24.84 -6.77
C SER A 146 -15.71 24.20 -6.91
N ILE A 147 -15.79 22.87 -6.83
CA ILE A 147 -17.02 22.09 -6.80
C ILE A 147 -17.25 21.57 -5.38
N ALA A 148 -16.31 20.80 -4.84
CA ALA A 148 -16.46 20.09 -3.57
C ALA A 148 -16.72 21.04 -2.39
N LEU A 149 -16.09 22.21 -2.39
CA LEU A 149 -16.17 23.18 -1.30
C LEU A 149 -17.13 24.35 -1.60
N SER A 150 -17.89 24.27 -2.70
CA SER A 150 -18.82 25.33 -3.09
C SER A 150 -20.22 25.06 -2.54
N PRO A 151 -20.76 25.94 -1.67
CA PRO A 151 -22.14 25.82 -1.19
C PRO A 151 -23.19 25.96 -2.32
N GLU A 152 -22.81 26.55 -3.45
CA GLU A 152 -23.70 26.71 -4.61
C GLU A 152 -23.72 25.45 -5.48
N LYS A 153 -22.56 24.85 -5.72
CA LYS A 153 -22.44 23.68 -6.61
C LYS A 153 -22.67 22.36 -5.87
N ASN A 154 -22.35 22.29 -4.58
CA ASN A 154 -22.55 21.12 -3.74
C ASN A 154 -23.25 21.50 -2.42
N PRO A 155 -24.51 21.98 -2.48
CA PRO A 155 -25.22 22.49 -1.30
C PRO A 155 -25.41 21.46 -0.19
N ASP A 156 -25.44 20.17 -0.53
CA ASP A 156 -25.77 19.09 0.40
C ASP A 156 -24.54 18.57 1.16
N ASN A 157 -23.36 18.48 0.53
CA ASN A 157 -22.19 17.80 1.10
C ASN A 157 -20.98 18.71 1.37
N TRP A 158 -20.98 19.97 0.90
CA TRP A 158 -19.76 20.81 0.95
C TRP A 158 -19.17 20.98 2.35
N LYS A 159 -19.99 20.99 3.41
CA LYS A 159 -19.53 21.13 4.79
C LYS A 159 -18.80 19.88 5.26
N ASP A 160 -19.38 18.72 5.01
CA ASP A 160 -18.82 17.42 5.39
C ASP A 160 -17.50 17.19 4.64
N TYR A 161 -17.43 17.59 3.37
CA TYR A 161 -16.17 17.56 2.61
C TYR A 161 -15.15 18.59 3.09
N ASN A 162 -15.57 19.79 3.48
CA ASN A 162 -14.66 20.79 4.02
C ASN A 162 -14.07 20.35 5.37
N ASP A 163 -14.82 19.60 6.18
CA ASP A 163 -14.37 19.01 7.44
C ASP A 163 -13.43 17.82 7.22
N ALA A 164 -13.91 16.77 6.55
CA ALA A 164 -13.30 15.44 6.57
C ALA A 164 -12.30 15.16 5.42
N MET A 165 -12.30 15.97 4.37
CA MET A 165 -11.48 15.72 3.17
C MET A 165 -10.29 16.68 3.08
N THR A 166 -9.24 16.26 2.40
CA THR A 166 -8.01 17.03 2.12
C THR A 166 -7.97 17.40 0.65
N THR A 167 -7.49 18.58 0.29
CA THR A 167 -7.32 18.92 -1.13
C THR A 167 -6.04 18.30 -1.69
N MET A 168 -5.99 18.05 -3.01
CA MET A 168 -4.76 17.60 -3.66
C MET A 168 -3.59 18.57 -3.43
N GLU A 169 -3.86 19.88 -3.39
CA GLU A 169 -2.84 20.90 -3.14
C GLU A 169 -2.29 20.80 -1.71
N GLU A 170 -3.15 20.62 -0.71
CA GLU A 170 -2.73 20.37 0.68
C GLU A 170 -1.90 19.11 0.79
N TYR A 171 -2.36 18.00 0.21
CA TYR A 171 -1.64 16.73 0.25
C TYR A 171 -0.24 16.86 -0.36
N ALA A 172 -0.11 17.47 -1.54
CA ALA A 172 1.18 17.68 -2.19
C ALA A 172 2.14 18.51 -1.32
N LYS A 173 1.65 19.61 -0.71
CA LYS A 173 2.46 20.43 0.20
C LYS A 173 2.84 19.68 1.47
N ILE A 174 1.92 18.92 2.06
CA ILE A 174 2.18 18.13 3.27
C ILE A 174 3.27 17.08 3.00
N MET A 175 3.16 16.34 1.89
CA MET A 175 4.16 15.34 1.50
C MET A 175 5.55 15.96 1.36
N GLN A 176 5.65 17.10 0.68
CA GLN A 176 6.91 17.83 0.55
C GLN A 176 7.45 18.29 1.91
N LYS A 177 6.61 18.89 2.77
CA LYS A 177 7.02 19.38 4.10
C LYS A 177 7.48 18.24 5.00
N MET A 178 6.80 17.09 4.97
CA MET A 178 7.21 15.92 5.71
C MET A 178 8.54 15.37 5.17
N TYR A 179 8.71 15.26 3.86
CA TYR A 179 9.99 14.86 3.25
C TYR A 179 11.15 15.78 3.67
N ASP A 180 10.96 17.10 3.56
CA ASP A 180 11.95 18.11 3.96
C ASP A 180 12.28 18.02 5.46
N ALA A 181 11.30 17.66 6.30
CA ALA A 181 11.50 17.47 7.74
C ALA A 181 12.12 16.09 8.10
N GLY A 182 12.50 15.29 7.10
CA GLY A 182 13.19 14.02 7.24
C GLY A 182 12.27 12.81 7.47
N TYR A 183 10.98 12.92 7.18
CA TYR A 183 10.08 11.77 7.28
C TYR A 183 10.32 10.74 6.18
N VAL A 184 10.23 9.47 6.55
CA VAL A 184 10.40 8.29 5.70
C VAL A 184 9.20 7.37 5.91
N MET A 185 8.49 7.05 4.83
CA MET A 185 7.36 6.14 4.85
C MET A 185 7.83 4.71 5.08
N VAL A 186 7.19 4.02 6.01
CA VAL A 186 7.44 2.61 6.36
C VAL A 186 6.13 1.83 6.28
N ASP A 187 6.25 0.54 5.97
CA ASP A 187 5.13 -0.39 6.00
C ASP A 187 4.77 -0.74 7.46
N ILE A 188 3.48 -0.89 7.79
CA ILE A 188 3.03 -1.19 9.16
C ILE A 188 3.57 -2.52 9.68
N HIS A 189 3.80 -3.51 8.80
CA HIS A 189 4.36 -4.81 9.13
C HIS A 189 5.86 -4.74 9.46
N GLU A 190 6.55 -3.63 9.15
CA GLU A 190 7.94 -3.37 9.61
C GLU A 190 7.98 -2.84 11.05
N LEU A 191 6.87 -2.31 11.59
CA LEU A 191 6.78 -1.88 13.00
C LEU A 191 6.62 -3.06 13.96
N GLY A 192 6.00 -4.13 13.48
CA GLY A 192 5.86 -5.39 14.22
C GLY A 192 5.30 -6.48 13.34
N HIS A 193 5.66 -7.73 13.65
CA HIS A 193 5.26 -8.90 12.87
C HIS A 193 4.92 -10.08 13.77
N ILE A 194 4.18 -11.05 13.21
CA ILE A 194 3.86 -12.29 13.93
C ILE A 194 5.03 -13.25 13.85
N GLU A 195 5.52 -13.68 15.01
CA GLU A 195 6.38 -14.85 15.15
C GLU A 195 5.59 -16.03 15.71
N THR A 196 5.83 -17.21 15.17
CA THR A 196 5.21 -18.46 15.63
C THR A 196 6.26 -19.35 16.29
N ASP A 197 6.04 -19.73 17.54
CA ASP A 197 6.93 -20.63 18.26
C ASP A 197 6.80 -22.10 17.78
N ALA A 198 7.68 -22.98 18.28
CA ALA A 198 7.67 -24.40 17.93
C ALA A 198 6.36 -25.15 18.31
N ASN A 199 5.56 -24.58 19.21
CA ASN A 199 4.28 -25.14 19.64
C ASN A 199 3.09 -24.59 18.83
N GLY A 200 3.35 -23.64 17.92
CA GLY A 200 2.32 -22.98 17.11
C GLY A 200 1.67 -21.78 17.78
N ASN A 201 2.24 -21.25 18.87
CA ASN A 201 1.74 -20.02 19.49
C ASN A 201 2.26 -18.81 18.72
N GLU A 202 1.34 -17.94 18.32
CA GLU A 202 1.66 -16.66 17.67
C GLU A 202 1.93 -15.59 18.72
N LYS A 203 2.92 -14.72 18.45
CA LYS A 203 3.21 -13.53 19.24
C LYS A 203 3.52 -12.37 18.29
N MET A 204 2.98 -11.20 18.60
CA MET A 204 3.36 -9.97 17.93
C MET A 204 4.67 -9.48 18.55
N VAL A 205 5.71 -9.37 17.74
CA VAL A 205 7.01 -8.85 18.14
C VAL A 205 7.24 -7.49 17.51
N ALA A 206 8.00 -6.63 18.21
CA ALA A 206 8.42 -5.36 17.64
C ALA A 206 9.38 -5.62 16.47
N GLY A 207 9.15 -4.94 15.36
CA GLY A 207 10.01 -4.99 14.18
C GLY A 207 11.29 -4.16 14.39
N GLU A 208 12.14 -4.18 13.38
CA GLU A 208 13.42 -3.46 13.41
C GLU A 208 13.62 -2.61 12.15
N ILE A 209 13.46 -1.31 12.32
CA ILE A 209 13.72 -0.32 11.28
C ILE A 209 15.00 0.43 11.65
N TYR A 210 15.90 0.60 10.68
CA TYR A 210 17.15 1.34 10.85
C TYR A 210 17.22 2.44 9.81
N LEU A 211 17.39 3.70 10.25
CA LEU A 211 17.45 4.86 9.37
C LEU A 211 18.70 5.71 9.69
N PRO A 212 19.18 6.54 8.75
CA PRO A 212 20.19 7.54 9.05
C PRO A 212 19.78 8.45 10.22
N PRO A 213 20.73 8.97 11.02
CA PRO A 213 20.44 9.93 12.07
C PRO A 213 19.62 11.12 11.56
N GLY A 214 18.55 11.47 12.28
CA GLY A 214 17.68 12.60 11.94
C GLY A 214 16.47 12.26 11.06
N LYS A 215 16.47 11.11 10.37
CA LYS A 215 15.28 10.62 9.66
C LYS A 215 14.23 10.07 10.64
N LYS A 216 12.95 10.20 10.29
CA LYS A 216 11.79 9.84 11.13
C LYS A 216 10.86 8.91 10.37
N ALA A 217 10.54 7.74 10.92
CA ALA A 217 9.59 6.84 10.29
C ALA A 217 8.14 7.30 10.48
N PHE A 218 7.29 7.06 9.49
CA PHE A 218 5.83 7.21 9.61
C PHE A 218 5.07 6.19 8.73
N VAL A 219 3.83 5.89 9.12
CA VAL A 219 2.90 5.07 8.34
C VAL A 219 1.89 5.98 7.65
N LEU A 220 1.58 5.71 6.38
CA LEU A 220 0.56 6.38 5.59
C LEU A 220 -0.63 5.46 5.38
N SER A 221 -1.86 5.96 5.53
CA SER A 221 -3.05 5.25 5.04
C SER A 221 -4.05 6.16 4.35
N GLN A 222 -4.87 5.58 3.49
CA GLN A 222 -6.05 6.21 2.95
C GLN A 222 -7.31 5.42 3.30
N ASP A 223 -8.30 6.09 3.85
CA ASP A 223 -9.60 5.52 4.19
C ASP A 223 -10.58 5.71 3.03
N ASP A 224 -11.55 4.80 2.92
CA ASP A 224 -12.67 4.90 1.98
C ASP A 224 -12.31 4.98 0.49
N VAL A 225 -11.31 4.21 0.04
CA VAL A 225 -10.91 4.14 -1.40
C VAL A 225 -11.89 3.30 -2.23
N SER A 226 -13.19 3.55 -2.04
CA SER A 226 -14.30 2.92 -2.74
C SER A 226 -14.95 3.85 -3.78
N TYR A 227 -14.60 5.15 -3.75
CA TYR A 227 -15.10 6.21 -4.64
C TYR A 227 -16.61 6.13 -4.79
N TYR A 228 -17.33 6.40 -3.70
CA TYR A 228 -18.74 6.09 -3.60
C TYR A 228 -19.60 6.72 -4.69
N GLU A 229 -20.71 6.07 -5.08
CA GLU A 229 -21.63 6.60 -6.10
C GLU A 229 -22.18 8.00 -5.74
N TYR A 230 -22.30 8.33 -4.46
CA TYR A 230 -22.77 9.66 -4.02
C TYR A 230 -21.74 10.77 -4.24
N MET A 231 -20.47 10.43 -4.51
CA MET A 231 -19.39 11.40 -4.79
C MET A 231 -19.28 11.72 -6.28
N ASP A 232 -20.05 11.06 -7.15
CA ASP A 232 -19.98 11.29 -8.61
C ASP A 232 -20.43 12.71 -8.93
N GLY A 233 -19.52 13.50 -9.49
CA GLY A 233 -19.76 14.91 -9.80
C GLY A 233 -19.40 15.89 -8.69
N ASP A 234 -19.02 15.41 -7.51
CA ASP A 234 -18.76 16.27 -6.33
C ASP A 234 -17.32 16.80 -6.26
N GLY A 235 -16.52 16.60 -7.31
CA GLY A 235 -15.13 17.10 -7.40
C GLY A 235 -14.07 16.10 -6.96
N PHE A 236 -14.37 14.79 -6.99
CA PHE A 236 -13.46 13.69 -6.65
C PHE A 236 -13.16 12.80 -7.86
N ALA A 237 -12.08 12.02 -7.79
CA ALA A 237 -11.81 10.92 -8.70
C ALA A 237 -12.95 9.88 -8.67
N SER A 238 -13.17 9.17 -9.78
CA SER A 238 -14.26 8.18 -9.90
C SER A 238 -13.84 6.74 -9.58
N LYS A 239 -12.58 6.38 -9.87
CA LYS A 239 -12.00 5.04 -9.63
C LYS A 239 -10.50 5.01 -9.90
N LEU A 240 -9.87 3.91 -9.50
CA LEU A 240 -8.49 3.56 -9.91
C LEU A 240 -8.52 2.66 -11.15
N VAL A 241 -7.62 2.91 -12.10
CA VAL A 241 -7.43 2.14 -13.33
C VAL A 241 -5.94 1.89 -13.57
N ILE A 242 -5.62 0.90 -14.41
CA ILE A 242 -4.25 0.68 -14.90
C ILE A 242 -4.11 1.36 -16.26
N ASP A 243 -3.09 2.20 -16.42
CA ASP A 243 -2.79 2.87 -17.70
C ASP A 243 -2.02 1.95 -18.67
N GLU A 244 -1.74 2.45 -19.88
CA GLU A 244 -0.99 1.72 -20.91
C GLU A 244 0.48 1.41 -20.52
N ASN A 245 1.01 2.12 -19.52
CA ASN A 245 2.36 1.94 -18.99
C ASN A 245 2.40 1.06 -17.73
N ASN A 246 1.27 0.42 -17.39
CA ASN A 246 1.11 -0.40 -16.18
C ASN A 246 1.27 0.38 -14.86
N ASN A 247 1.00 1.68 -14.86
CA ASN A 247 0.85 2.49 -13.66
C ASN A 247 -0.60 2.45 -13.18
N VAL A 248 -0.81 2.57 -11.87
CA VAL A 248 -2.15 2.78 -11.31
C VAL A 248 -2.42 4.29 -11.28
N VAL A 249 -3.47 4.72 -11.97
CA VAL A 249 -3.89 6.13 -12.05
C VAL A 249 -5.37 6.25 -11.70
N ASN A 250 -5.83 7.47 -11.43
CA ASN A 250 -7.25 7.73 -11.27
C ASN A 250 -7.91 8.00 -12.61
N GLU A 251 -9.16 7.55 -12.76
CA GLU A 251 -10.11 8.18 -13.67
C GLU A 251 -10.73 9.39 -12.95
N TYR A 252 -10.81 10.53 -13.63
CA TYR A 252 -11.50 11.72 -13.16
C TYR A 252 -12.46 12.23 -14.24
N LYS A 253 -13.72 12.42 -13.86
CA LYS A 253 -14.76 12.96 -14.73
C LYS A 253 -14.91 14.45 -14.46
N LYS A 254 -14.59 15.28 -15.45
CA LYS A 254 -14.77 16.73 -15.38
C LYS A 254 -16.26 17.09 -15.44
N ALA A 255 -16.60 18.30 -14.99
CA ALA A 255 -17.96 18.82 -15.00
C ALA A 255 -18.59 18.89 -16.41
N ASP A 256 -17.78 19.00 -17.47
CA ASP A 256 -18.25 18.98 -18.87
C ASP A 256 -18.47 17.56 -19.43
N GLY A 257 -18.27 16.52 -18.62
CA GLY A 257 -18.38 15.12 -19.00
C GLY A 257 -17.09 14.52 -19.59
N THR A 258 -16.03 15.31 -19.76
CA THR A 258 -14.73 14.81 -20.23
C THR A 258 -14.10 13.89 -19.19
N VAL A 259 -13.67 12.72 -19.63
CA VAL A 259 -12.92 11.77 -18.79
C VAL A 259 -11.43 11.98 -19.01
N VAL A 260 -10.68 12.12 -17.92
CA VAL A 260 -9.21 12.21 -17.93
C VAL A 260 -8.62 11.19 -16.97
N TYR A 261 -7.37 10.80 -17.23
CA TYR A 261 -6.62 9.85 -16.42
C TYR A 261 -5.35 10.49 -15.88
N GLY A 262 -5.01 10.23 -14.63
CA GLY A 262 -3.83 10.80 -13.98
C GLY A 262 -3.90 10.75 -12.45
N SER A 263 -3.05 11.52 -11.80
CA SER A 263 -2.97 11.55 -10.34
C SER A 263 -3.98 12.55 -9.76
N TYR A 264 -5.19 12.05 -9.47
CA TYR A 264 -6.32 12.83 -8.94
C TYR A 264 -6.74 12.39 -7.54
N ASP A 265 -5.92 11.58 -6.87
CA ASP A 265 -6.11 11.11 -5.50
C ASP A 265 -4.76 10.64 -4.89
N MET A 266 -4.76 10.33 -3.59
CA MET A 266 -3.56 10.06 -2.78
C MET A 266 -2.68 8.95 -3.37
N ILE A 267 -3.26 7.83 -3.83
CA ILE A 267 -2.50 6.65 -4.27
C ILE A 267 -1.58 6.99 -5.46
N PRO A 268 -2.09 7.46 -6.62
CA PRO A 268 -1.18 7.80 -7.72
C PRO A 268 -0.27 8.99 -7.42
N MET A 269 -0.72 9.98 -6.62
CA MET A 269 0.16 11.07 -6.18
C MET A 269 1.32 10.57 -5.32
N THR A 270 1.10 9.55 -4.47
CA THR A 270 2.16 8.91 -3.68
C THR A 270 3.14 8.17 -4.60
N GLU A 271 2.64 7.45 -5.61
CA GLU A 271 3.51 6.74 -6.57
C GLU A 271 4.39 7.71 -7.35
N ASP A 272 3.84 8.84 -7.80
CA ASP A 272 4.62 9.90 -8.46
C ASP A 272 5.70 10.46 -7.51
N PHE A 273 5.32 10.74 -6.25
CA PHE A 273 6.24 11.27 -5.24
C PHE A 273 7.38 10.30 -4.91
N VAL A 274 7.09 9.00 -4.72
CA VAL A 274 8.11 7.96 -4.44
C VAL A 274 9.01 7.73 -5.65
N LYS A 275 8.49 7.87 -6.87
CA LYS A 275 9.29 7.76 -8.09
C LYS A 275 10.29 8.91 -8.21
N GLU A 276 9.92 10.13 -7.80
CA GLU A 276 10.80 11.30 -7.77
C GLU A 276 11.76 11.28 -6.57
N HIS A 277 11.28 10.81 -5.42
CA HIS A 277 11.98 10.76 -4.14
C HIS A 277 12.05 9.32 -3.59
N PRO A 278 12.90 8.44 -4.16
CA PRO A 278 13.01 7.06 -3.70
C PRO A 278 13.43 6.96 -2.22
N ASP A 279 14.15 7.96 -1.70
CA ASP A 279 14.54 8.05 -0.28
C ASP A 279 13.42 8.54 0.65
N PHE A 280 12.21 8.79 0.14
CA PHE A 280 11.02 8.95 0.99
C PHE A 280 10.47 7.60 1.47
N SER A 281 10.89 6.48 0.88
CA SER A 281 10.29 5.17 1.11
C SER A 281 11.31 4.15 1.63
N TYR A 282 11.08 3.63 2.83
CA TYR A 282 11.91 2.58 3.42
C TYR A 282 11.64 1.25 2.72
N ARG A 283 12.66 0.68 2.08
CA ARG A 283 12.60 -0.56 1.28
C ARG A 283 11.52 -0.57 0.20
N GLY A 284 11.16 0.60 -0.31
CA GLY A 284 10.05 0.71 -1.25
C GLY A 284 8.68 0.47 -0.58
N ALA A 285 8.53 0.69 0.71
CA ALA A 285 7.22 0.69 1.39
C ALA A 285 6.24 1.65 0.70
N ARG A 286 4.97 1.23 0.59
CA ARG A 286 3.82 2.06 0.20
C ARG A 286 2.87 2.19 1.38
N GLY A 287 1.81 2.96 1.21
CA GLY A 287 0.80 3.14 2.24
C GLY A 287 -0.18 1.97 2.37
N ILE A 288 -1.16 2.16 3.25
CA ILE A 288 -2.29 1.25 3.46
C ILE A 288 -3.53 1.81 2.75
N ILE A 289 -4.25 0.95 2.02
CA ILE A 289 -5.52 1.25 1.36
C ILE A 289 -6.65 0.60 2.15
N ALA A 290 -7.42 1.40 2.88
CA ALA A 290 -8.62 0.95 3.57
C ALA A 290 -9.82 0.97 2.63
N LEU A 291 -10.53 -0.15 2.57
CA LEU A 291 -11.71 -0.31 1.73
C LEU A 291 -12.94 -0.60 2.57
N THR A 292 -14.08 -0.09 2.13
CA THR A 292 -15.39 -0.64 2.50
C THR A 292 -15.87 -1.59 1.39
N GLY A 293 -16.86 -2.42 1.70
CA GLY A 293 -17.40 -3.39 0.74
C GLY A 293 -18.79 -3.04 0.20
N TYR A 294 -19.59 -2.27 0.93
CA TYR A 294 -21.01 -2.09 0.64
C TYR A 294 -21.30 -1.39 -0.69
N ASN A 295 -20.41 -0.53 -1.19
CA ASN A 295 -20.57 0.08 -2.51
C ASN A 295 -19.53 -0.44 -3.51
N GLY A 296 -18.90 -1.56 -3.19
CA GLY A 296 -17.76 -2.08 -3.91
C GLY A 296 -16.44 -1.38 -3.56
N ILE A 297 -15.39 -1.68 -4.33
CA ILE A 297 -14.00 -1.33 -4.02
C ILE A 297 -13.34 -0.61 -5.18
N LEU A 298 -12.40 0.30 -4.89
CA LEU A 298 -11.55 0.98 -5.89
C LEU A 298 -12.34 1.73 -6.98
N GLY A 299 -13.63 2.00 -6.74
CA GLY A 299 -14.57 2.66 -7.65
C GLY A 299 -15.37 1.72 -8.57
N TYR A 300 -15.26 0.41 -8.36
CA TYR A 300 -16.02 -0.63 -9.06
C TYR A 300 -17.13 -1.18 -8.17
N ARG A 301 -18.34 -1.39 -8.71
CA ARG A 301 -19.51 -1.81 -7.92
C ARG A 301 -19.57 -3.32 -7.79
N THR A 302 -18.68 -3.85 -6.94
CA THR A 302 -18.42 -5.28 -6.76
C THR A 302 -19.29 -5.97 -5.71
N SER A 303 -20.11 -5.23 -4.96
CA SER A 303 -20.94 -5.80 -3.89
C SER A 303 -22.12 -6.60 -4.43
N ASP A 304 -22.13 -7.91 -4.18
CA ASP A 304 -23.27 -8.77 -4.52
C ASP A 304 -24.49 -8.44 -3.66
N SER A 305 -24.25 -8.14 -2.39
CA SER A 305 -25.29 -7.88 -1.39
C SER A 305 -25.99 -6.52 -1.58
N GLU A 306 -25.32 -5.53 -2.18
CA GLU A 306 -25.84 -4.17 -2.30
C GLU A 306 -26.12 -3.76 -3.76
N ASN A 307 -25.28 -4.19 -4.71
CA ASN A 307 -25.39 -3.82 -6.12
C ASN A 307 -25.82 -4.99 -7.02
N GLY A 308 -25.83 -6.23 -6.51
CA GLY A 308 -26.11 -7.43 -7.31
C GLY A 308 -27.58 -7.62 -7.68
N PRO A 309 -27.87 -8.48 -8.68
CA PRO A 309 -29.23 -8.80 -9.13
C PRO A 309 -30.06 -9.57 -8.10
N ASN A 310 -29.41 -10.20 -7.12
CA ASN A 310 -30.05 -10.98 -6.07
C ASN A 310 -30.03 -10.26 -4.70
N ARG A 311 -29.79 -8.94 -4.69
CA ARG A 311 -29.78 -8.16 -3.44
C ARG A 311 -31.14 -8.18 -2.76
N ALA A 312 -31.16 -7.89 -1.46
CA ALA A 312 -32.39 -7.85 -0.71
C ALA A 312 -33.30 -6.69 -1.19
N PRO A 313 -34.63 -6.88 -1.34
CA PRO A 313 -35.53 -5.87 -1.92
C PRO A 313 -35.51 -4.51 -1.22
N GLU A 314 -35.23 -4.49 0.08
CA GLU A 314 -35.09 -3.29 0.91
C GLU A 314 -33.82 -2.47 0.61
N LYS A 315 -32.86 -3.03 -0.15
CA LYS A 315 -31.66 -2.32 -0.60
C LYS A 315 -31.98 -1.50 -1.85
N THR A 316 -32.45 -0.27 -1.62
CA THR A 316 -32.82 0.69 -2.67
C THR A 316 -31.85 1.87 -2.79
N LYS A 317 -30.84 1.96 -1.91
CA LYS A 317 -29.90 3.09 -1.87
C LYS A 317 -28.93 3.11 -3.05
N TRP A 318 -28.54 1.95 -3.58
CA TRP A 318 -27.51 1.82 -4.61
C TRP A 318 -28.03 1.25 -5.92
N THR A 319 -27.38 1.63 -7.01
CA THR A 319 -27.77 1.23 -8.36
C THR A 319 -27.48 -0.26 -8.56
N LEU A 320 -28.41 -0.96 -9.23
CA LEU A 320 -28.14 -2.31 -9.71
C LEU A 320 -26.97 -2.25 -10.70
N ASN A 321 -25.94 -3.07 -10.48
CA ASN A 321 -24.84 -3.22 -11.43
C ASN A 321 -25.05 -4.47 -12.31
N PRO A 322 -25.53 -4.32 -13.56
CA PRO A 322 -25.67 -5.44 -14.48
C PRO A 322 -24.32 -6.03 -14.90
N ASN A 323 -23.20 -5.32 -14.67
CA ASN A 323 -21.85 -5.69 -15.08
C ASN A 323 -20.95 -6.08 -13.89
N ILE A 324 -21.54 -6.46 -12.75
CA ILE A 324 -20.82 -6.74 -11.50
C ILE A 324 -19.63 -7.71 -11.66
N GLU A 325 -19.75 -8.74 -12.51
CA GLU A 325 -18.66 -9.69 -12.73
C GLU A 325 -17.46 -9.06 -13.49
N ALA A 326 -17.72 -8.15 -14.43
CA ALA A 326 -16.66 -7.42 -15.13
C ALA A 326 -15.97 -6.42 -14.18
N ASP A 327 -16.74 -5.77 -13.30
CA ASP A 327 -16.23 -4.91 -12.25
C ASP A 327 -15.34 -5.68 -11.27
N LYS A 328 -15.74 -6.89 -10.84
CA LYS A 328 -14.92 -7.75 -9.98
C LYS A 328 -13.60 -8.15 -10.63
N VAL A 329 -13.62 -8.49 -11.92
CA VAL A 329 -12.39 -8.84 -12.66
C VAL A 329 -11.45 -7.64 -12.74
N THR A 330 -11.97 -6.46 -13.07
CA THR A 330 -11.15 -5.24 -13.22
C THR A 330 -10.63 -4.76 -11.88
N ALA A 331 -11.48 -4.69 -10.85
CA ALA A 331 -11.08 -4.34 -9.50
C ALA A 331 -10.00 -5.28 -8.97
N LYS A 332 -10.10 -6.58 -9.26
CA LYS A 332 -9.07 -7.56 -8.90
C LYS A 332 -7.74 -7.28 -9.61
N GLN A 333 -7.75 -6.93 -10.90
CA GLN A 333 -6.52 -6.58 -11.62
C GLN A 333 -5.84 -5.34 -11.02
N VAL A 334 -6.61 -4.30 -10.72
CA VAL A 334 -6.10 -3.09 -10.05
C VAL A 334 -5.54 -3.42 -8.67
N ALA A 335 -6.25 -4.22 -7.88
CA ALA A 335 -5.79 -4.66 -6.55
C ALA A 335 -4.52 -5.51 -6.62
N ASP A 336 -4.42 -6.44 -7.58
CA ASP A 336 -3.21 -7.22 -7.80
C ASP A 336 -2.02 -6.32 -8.17
N ARG A 337 -2.24 -5.32 -9.03
CA ARG A 337 -1.19 -4.35 -9.38
C ARG A 337 -0.74 -3.49 -8.19
N LEU A 338 -1.66 -3.02 -7.36
CA LEU A 338 -1.35 -2.27 -6.15
C LEU A 338 -0.49 -3.09 -5.17
N LYS A 339 -0.78 -4.39 -5.00
CA LYS A 339 0.07 -5.28 -4.18
C LYS A 339 1.44 -5.53 -4.79
N GLU A 340 1.54 -5.66 -6.11
CA GLU A 340 2.86 -5.77 -6.78
C GLU A 340 3.71 -4.51 -6.56
N LEU A 341 3.07 -3.35 -6.49
CA LEU A 341 3.69 -2.10 -6.08
C LEU A 341 3.97 -2.05 -4.57
N GLY A 342 3.48 -2.98 -3.76
CA GLY A 342 3.73 -3.01 -2.31
C GLY A 342 2.72 -2.25 -1.46
N TRP A 343 1.56 -1.88 -2.00
CA TRP A 343 0.46 -1.34 -1.20
C TRP A 343 -0.16 -2.44 -0.34
N THR A 344 -0.43 -2.10 0.93
CA THR A 344 -1.11 -2.97 1.88
C THR A 344 -2.61 -2.67 1.86
N PHE A 345 -3.46 -3.70 1.71
CA PHE A 345 -4.90 -3.51 1.87
C PHE A 345 -5.33 -3.67 3.32
N ALA A 346 -6.32 -2.88 3.73
CA ALA A 346 -6.96 -2.98 5.03
C ALA A 346 -8.48 -3.00 4.90
N SER A 347 -9.12 -3.63 5.89
CA SER A 347 -10.56 -3.49 6.07
C SER A 347 -10.88 -2.16 6.73
N HIS A 348 -11.85 -1.44 6.18
CA HIS A 348 -12.58 -0.37 6.86
C HIS A 348 -14.00 -0.83 7.20
N SER A 349 -14.13 -2.11 7.61
CA SER A 349 -15.39 -2.87 7.71
C SER A 349 -16.12 -3.01 6.36
N PHE A 350 -17.16 -3.85 6.28
CA PHE A 350 -17.94 -3.97 5.05
C PHE A 350 -18.90 -2.78 4.85
N ASN A 351 -19.69 -2.42 5.87
CA ASN A 351 -20.72 -1.36 5.82
C ASN A 351 -20.29 -0.01 6.43
N HIS A 352 -18.99 0.21 6.68
CA HIS A 352 -18.52 1.38 7.43
C HIS A 352 -19.19 1.48 8.82
N LEU A 353 -19.09 0.39 9.59
CA LEU A 353 -19.88 0.14 10.79
C LEU A 353 -19.32 0.86 12.03
N HIS A 354 -20.19 1.43 12.86
CA HIS A 354 -19.88 1.83 14.24
C HIS A 354 -19.60 0.60 15.10
N MET A 355 -18.34 0.14 15.11
CA MET A 355 -17.97 -1.20 15.58
C MET A 355 -18.10 -1.41 17.10
N HIS A 356 -18.16 -0.34 17.91
CA HIS A 356 -18.46 -0.43 19.33
C HIS A 356 -19.97 -0.39 19.59
N GLY A 357 -20.68 0.56 18.99
CA GLY A 357 -22.12 0.78 19.17
C GLY A 357 -23.04 -0.27 18.52
N CYS A 358 -22.58 -1.06 17.55
CA CYS A 358 -23.42 -2.01 16.84
C CYS A 358 -23.77 -3.27 17.68
N SER A 359 -24.76 -4.04 17.22
CA SER A 359 -25.07 -5.36 17.80
C SER A 359 -24.00 -6.40 17.44
N ASP A 360 -23.82 -7.46 18.25
CA ASP A 360 -22.89 -8.55 17.93
C ASP A 360 -23.25 -9.29 16.64
N ALA A 361 -24.55 -9.39 16.35
CA ALA A 361 -25.04 -9.98 15.10
C ALA A 361 -24.64 -9.11 13.90
N SER A 362 -24.81 -7.78 14.00
CA SER A 362 -24.37 -6.84 12.96
C SER A 362 -22.85 -6.88 12.77
N PHE A 363 -22.09 -6.87 13.87
CA PHE A 363 -20.63 -6.97 13.84
C PHE A 363 -20.14 -8.23 13.11
N THR A 364 -20.74 -9.38 13.46
CA THR A 364 -20.42 -10.67 12.86
C THR A 364 -20.78 -10.69 11.38
N ALA A 365 -22.01 -10.28 11.05
CA ALA A 365 -22.49 -10.27 9.66
C ALA A 365 -21.67 -9.34 8.77
N ASP A 366 -21.23 -8.20 9.29
CA ASP A 366 -20.40 -7.24 8.56
C ASP A 366 -19.02 -7.82 8.22
N THR A 367 -18.36 -8.45 9.19
CA THR A 367 -17.07 -9.11 8.96
C THR A 367 -17.22 -10.32 8.04
N ASP A 368 -18.28 -11.12 8.19
CA ASP A 368 -18.57 -12.25 7.29
C ASP A 368 -18.80 -11.75 5.84
N LEU A 369 -19.42 -10.58 5.64
CA LEU A 369 -19.60 -9.97 4.32
C LEU A 369 -18.26 -9.50 3.73
N TRP A 370 -17.39 -8.90 4.54
CA TRP A 370 -16.03 -8.55 4.14
C TRP A 370 -15.25 -9.76 3.60
N GLU A 371 -15.18 -10.85 4.37
CA GLU A 371 -14.48 -12.08 3.97
C GLU A 371 -15.09 -12.70 2.70
N LYS A 372 -16.39 -12.52 2.50
CA LYS A 372 -17.13 -13.12 1.38
C LYS A 372 -16.99 -12.32 0.09
N GLU A 373 -17.07 -10.99 0.16
CA GLU A 373 -17.27 -10.14 -1.02
C GLU A 373 -16.05 -9.29 -1.37
N VAL A 374 -15.21 -8.93 -0.39
CA VAL A 374 -14.04 -8.07 -0.61
C VAL A 374 -12.74 -8.87 -0.64
N GLU A 375 -12.47 -9.66 0.40
CA GLU A 375 -11.22 -10.44 0.53
C GLU A 375 -10.88 -11.30 -0.70
N PRO A 376 -11.84 -11.95 -1.40
CA PRO A 376 -11.52 -12.73 -2.60
C PRO A 376 -10.97 -11.89 -3.78
N LEU A 377 -11.24 -10.58 -3.80
CA LEU A 377 -10.79 -9.67 -4.85
C LEU A 377 -9.39 -9.13 -4.54
N ILE A 378 -9.14 -8.77 -3.28
CA ILE A 378 -7.90 -8.09 -2.88
C ILE A 378 -6.85 -9.03 -2.26
N GLY A 379 -7.25 -10.20 -1.75
CA GLY A 379 -6.36 -11.15 -1.06
C GLY A 379 -6.51 -11.10 0.46
N GLU A 380 -5.75 -11.97 1.14
CA GLU A 380 -5.76 -12.04 2.62
C GLU A 380 -5.45 -10.67 3.22
N THR A 381 -6.23 -10.28 4.23
CA THR A 381 -6.13 -8.96 4.88
C THR A 381 -5.98 -9.15 6.38
N ASP A 382 -4.93 -8.58 6.97
CA ASP A 382 -4.64 -8.66 8.41
C ASP A 382 -4.67 -7.30 9.12
N VAL A 383 -4.88 -6.21 8.38
CA VAL A 383 -5.05 -4.85 8.90
C VAL A 383 -6.53 -4.47 8.90
N ILE A 384 -7.02 -3.94 10.02
CA ILE A 384 -8.31 -3.24 10.11
C ILE A 384 -8.08 -1.82 10.60
N LEU A 385 -8.56 -0.86 9.83
CA LEU A 385 -8.67 0.53 10.23
C LEU A 385 -10.12 0.72 10.68
N TYR A 386 -10.36 1.03 11.95
CA TYR A 386 -11.72 1.10 12.45
C TYR A 386 -12.47 2.30 11.87
N PRO A 387 -13.67 2.11 11.28
CA PRO A 387 -14.55 3.22 10.90
C PRO A 387 -14.75 4.18 12.05
N PHE A 388 -14.72 5.48 11.75
CA PHE A 388 -14.83 6.55 12.76
C PHE A 388 -13.75 6.49 13.87
N GLY A 389 -12.70 5.68 13.70
CA GLY A 389 -11.73 5.39 14.75
C GLY A 389 -12.28 4.55 15.90
N GLU A 390 -13.47 3.96 15.79
CA GLU A 390 -14.20 3.37 16.90
C GLU A 390 -13.72 1.94 17.21
N ASP A 391 -12.75 1.82 18.13
CA ASP A 391 -12.31 0.51 18.64
C ASP A 391 -13.51 -0.25 19.25
N PRO A 392 -13.79 -1.50 18.83
CA PRO A 392 -14.99 -2.24 19.26
C PRO A 392 -15.06 -2.48 20.77
N THR A 393 -13.93 -2.37 21.47
CA THR A 393 -13.87 -2.50 22.94
C THR A 393 -14.13 -1.20 23.68
N GLY A 394 -14.08 -0.05 23.00
CA GLY A 394 -14.21 1.28 23.61
C GLY A 394 -13.08 1.63 24.58
N THR A 395 -11.93 0.95 24.51
CA THR A 395 -10.81 1.15 25.44
C THR A 395 -9.45 1.15 24.75
N TRP A 396 -8.55 2.00 25.26
CA TRP A 396 -7.15 2.07 24.85
C TRP A 396 -6.29 0.92 25.40
N ARG A 397 -6.82 0.11 26.32
CA ARG A 397 -6.05 -0.95 26.98
C ARG A 397 -5.72 -2.11 26.02
N PRO A 398 -4.73 -2.97 26.37
CA PRO A 398 -4.55 -4.26 25.73
C PRO A 398 -5.87 -5.02 25.65
N TYR A 399 -6.08 -5.69 24.50
CA TYR A 399 -7.28 -6.48 24.32
C TYR A 399 -7.30 -7.65 25.29
N ASP A 400 -8.46 -7.83 25.93
CA ASP A 400 -8.73 -9.01 26.73
C ASP A 400 -8.87 -10.22 25.79
N GLU A 401 -8.09 -11.28 26.05
CA GLU A 401 -8.14 -12.53 25.28
C GLU A 401 -9.50 -13.24 25.36
N SER A 402 -10.38 -12.85 26.29
CA SER A 402 -11.76 -13.34 26.37
C SER A 402 -12.76 -12.50 25.56
N ASN A 403 -12.37 -11.35 25.02
CA ASN A 403 -13.27 -10.48 24.28
C ASN A 403 -13.73 -11.15 22.97
N ALA A 404 -15.05 -11.38 22.86
CA ALA A 404 -15.62 -12.12 21.73
C ALA A 404 -15.42 -11.42 20.38
N ARG A 405 -15.58 -10.08 20.32
CA ARG A 405 -15.42 -9.29 19.08
C ARG A 405 -13.98 -9.32 18.59
N ILE A 406 -13.02 -9.08 19.49
CA ILE A 406 -11.59 -9.13 19.15
C ILE A 406 -11.19 -10.55 18.74
N ASN A 407 -11.64 -11.58 19.45
CA ASN A 407 -11.37 -12.97 19.06
C ASN A 407 -11.96 -13.33 17.70
N TYR A 408 -13.12 -12.77 17.36
CA TYR A 408 -13.74 -13.00 16.07
C TYR A 408 -12.96 -12.30 14.94
N LEU A 409 -12.54 -11.04 15.13
CA LEU A 409 -11.63 -10.37 14.17
C LEU A 409 -10.30 -11.12 14.01
N LYS A 410 -9.69 -11.59 15.10
CA LYS A 410 -8.47 -12.43 15.05
C LYS A 410 -8.71 -13.74 14.28
N GLN A 411 -9.90 -14.33 14.39
CA GLN A 411 -10.26 -15.54 13.63
C GLN A 411 -10.45 -15.26 12.14
N ALA A 412 -10.94 -14.07 11.78
CA ALA A 412 -11.04 -13.64 10.39
C ALA A 412 -9.64 -13.49 9.77
N GLY A 413 -8.69 -12.94 10.51
CA GLY A 413 -7.29 -12.84 10.08
C GLY A 413 -6.58 -11.62 10.60
N PHE A 414 -7.31 -10.67 11.18
CA PHE A 414 -6.77 -9.40 11.64
C PHE A 414 -5.77 -9.56 12.77
N ARG A 415 -4.67 -8.81 12.68
CA ARG A 415 -3.57 -8.73 13.65
C ARG A 415 -3.16 -7.29 13.92
N TYR A 416 -3.41 -6.36 12.99
CA TYR A 416 -3.14 -4.93 13.12
C TYR A 416 -4.47 -4.18 13.22
N PHE A 417 -4.65 -3.43 14.30
CA PHE A 417 -5.90 -2.76 14.63
C PHE A 417 -5.66 -1.27 14.84
N CYS A 418 -6.20 -0.43 13.96
CA CYS A 418 -5.91 0.99 13.97
C CYS A 418 -7.14 1.83 14.33
N THR A 419 -6.99 2.71 15.31
CA THR A 419 -8.01 3.66 15.78
C THR A 419 -7.63 5.09 15.37
N VAL A 420 -8.50 6.07 15.60
CA VAL A 420 -8.18 7.49 15.43
C VAL A 420 -8.13 8.13 16.80
N ASP A 421 -6.97 8.66 17.18
CA ASP A 421 -6.77 9.33 18.46
C ASP A 421 -6.10 10.70 18.31
N SER A 422 -5.52 10.98 17.14
CA SER A 422 -4.78 12.20 16.82
C SER A 422 -3.61 12.51 17.77
N ASN A 423 -3.14 11.51 18.52
CA ASN A 423 -1.92 11.65 19.30
C ASN A 423 -0.71 11.59 18.39
N GLN A 424 0.37 12.27 18.79
CA GLN A 424 1.62 12.22 18.04
C GLN A 424 2.10 10.77 17.83
N TYR A 425 2.08 9.97 18.91
CA TYR A 425 2.46 8.57 18.92
C TYR A 425 1.50 7.76 19.80
N TRP A 426 1.00 6.66 19.28
CA TRP A 426 0.35 5.63 20.06
C TRP A 426 0.48 4.28 19.37
N VAL A 427 1.29 3.40 19.95
CA VAL A 427 1.50 2.03 19.48
C VAL A 427 1.43 1.10 20.68
N GLN A 428 0.75 -0.02 20.50
CA GLN A 428 0.62 -1.05 21.53
C GLN A 428 0.83 -2.43 20.91
N ILE A 429 1.89 -3.10 21.35
CA ILE A 429 2.21 -4.48 20.98
C ILE A 429 1.86 -5.36 22.18
N SER A 430 0.87 -6.23 22.03
CA SER A 430 0.41 -7.08 23.13
C SER A 430 -0.13 -8.40 22.61
N GLY A 431 0.27 -9.51 23.26
CA GLY A 431 -0.16 -10.84 22.82
C GLY A 431 0.26 -11.11 21.38
N ASN A 432 -0.71 -11.43 20.52
CA ASN A 432 -0.53 -11.61 19.08
C ASN A 432 -1.15 -10.47 18.25
N VAL A 433 -1.28 -9.28 18.82
CA VAL A 433 -1.84 -8.12 18.11
C VAL A 433 -0.96 -6.89 18.18
N PHE A 434 -1.08 -6.06 17.15
CA PHE A 434 -0.52 -4.73 17.05
C PHE A 434 -1.67 -3.72 17.01
N LYS A 435 -1.60 -2.66 17.80
CA LYS A 435 -2.55 -1.54 17.74
C LYS A 435 -1.82 -0.24 17.50
N GLN A 436 -2.39 0.64 16.67
CA GLN A 436 -1.82 1.95 16.40
C GLN A 436 -2.90 3.04 16.27
N GLY A 437 -2.56 4.23 16.75
CA GLY A 437 -3.41 5.41 16.74
C GLY A 437 -3.06 6.23 15.52
N ARG A 438 -4.07 6.73 14.83
CA ARG A 438 -3.93 7.47 13.58
C ARG A 438 -4.32 8.93 13.76
N ARG A 439 -3.66 9.78 12.97
CA ARG A 439 -3.85 11.23 12.93
C ARG A 439 -4.48 11.59 11.59
N ASN A 440 -5.72 12.09 11.64
CA ASN A 440 -6.40 12.63 10.48
C ASN A 440 -5.70 13.91 10.03
N LEU A 441 -5.36 14.02 8.75
CA LEU A 441 -4.81 15.24 8.15
C LEU A 441 -5.86 15.89 7.24
N ASP A 442 -7.07 16.09 7.78
CA ASP A 442 -8.22 16.64 7.08
C ASP A 442 -8.40 18.15 7.27
N GLY A 443 -9.41 18.72 6.61
CA GLY A 443 -9.68 20.15 6.65
C GLY A 443 -9.88 20.68 8.06
N TYR A 444 -10.61 19.98 8.92
CA TYR A 444 -10.79 20.39 10.32
C TYR A 444 -9.48 20.33 11.11
N ARG A 445 -8.69 19.25 11.00
CA ARG A 445 -7.41 19.17 11.72
C ARG A 445 -6.43 20.25 11.27
N LEU A 446 -6.36 20.51 9.96
CA LEU A 446 -5.52 21.57 9.42
C LEU A 446 -5.99 22.94 9.91
N TRP A 447 -7.30 23.23 9.88
CA TRP A 447 -7.86 24.48 10.38
C TRP A 447 -7.61 24.66 11.88
N GLU A 448 -7.80 23.62 12.69
CA GLU A 448 -7.53 23.65 14.12
C GLU A 448 -6.07 24.05 14.39
N ALA A 449 -5.11 23.45 13.69
CA ALA A 449 -3.71 23.80 13.81
C ALA A 449 -3.42 25.24 13.35
N VAL A 450 -3.99 25.68 12.23
CA VAL A 450 -3.88 27.07 11.74
C VAL A 450 -4.42 28.06 12.76
N ALA A 451 -5.62 27.81 13.32
CA ALA A 451 -6.26 28.69 14.28
C ALA A 451 -5.45 28.77 15.58
N ALA A 452 -4.97 27.64 16.09
CA ALA A 452 -4.10 27.58 17.27
C ALA A 452 -2.78 28.35 17.05
N LEU A 453 -2.12 28.16 15.90
CA LEU A 453 -0.88 28.86 15.53
C LEU A 453 -1.08 30.37 15.32
N ASN A 454 -2.30 30.80 15.03
CA ASN A 454 -2.69 32.21 14.96
C ASN A 454 -3.17 32.79 16.31
N GLY A 455 -3.12 31.99 17.39
CA GLY A 455 -3.38 32.43 18.75
C GLY A 455 -4.80 32.18 19.27
N ASP A 456 -5.65 31.43 18.56
CA ASP A 456 -6.95 31.01 19.08
C ASP A 456 -6.80 29.85 20.07
N THR A 457 -6.99 30.15 21.36
CA THR A 457 -6.82 29.19 22.45
C THR A 457 -7.94 28.17 22.57
N ASN A 458 -9.01 28.27 21.76
CA ASN A 458 -10.07 27.25 21.69
C ASN A 458 -9.65 26.02 20.89
N TYR A 459 -8.60 26.16 20.07
CA TYR A 459 -8.07 25.11 19.23
C TYR A 459 -6.73 24.60 19.75
N THR A 460 -6.41 23.34 19.46
CA THR A 460 -5.15 22.72 19.88
C THR A 460 -4.31 22.38 18.66
N ASP A 461 -3.11 22.94 18.58
CA ASP A 461 -2.14 22.53 17.58
C ASP A 461 -1.69 21.09 17.84
N ARG A 462 -2.02 20.22 16.88
CA ARG A 462 -1.62 18.81 16.87
C ARG A 462 -0.81 18.45 15.64
N LEU A 463 -0.26 19.41 14.88
CA LEU A 463 0.42 19.13 13.60
C LEU A 463 1.83 19.72 13.49
N SER A 464 2.21 20.69 14.32
CA SER A 464 3.54 21.35 14.21
C SER A 464 4.75 20.45 14.38
N ASP A 465 4.59 19.24 14.92
CA ASP A 465 5.67 18.24 14.90
C ASP A 465 5.89 17.62 13.51
N LEU A 466 4.86 17.61 12.65
CA LEU A 466 4.92 17.15 11.26
C LEU A 466 5.28 18.30 10.31
N PHE A 467 4.54 19.42 10.38
CA PHE A 467 4.67 20.58 9.51
C PHE A 467 3.90 21.80 10.06
N ASP A 468 4.20 23.01 9.57
CA ASP A 468 3.41 24.20 9.87
C ASP A 468 2.14 24.24 9.01
N ALA A 469 0.97 24.06 9.63
CA ALA A 469 -0.31 23.99 8.93
C ALA A 469 -0.64 25.27 8.12
N ARG A 470 -0.10 26.43 8.51
CA ARG A 470 -0.31 27.71 7.82
C ARG A 470 0.36 27.76 6.45
N GLU A 471 1.36 26.91 6.22
CA GLU A 471 2.08 26.83 4.95
C GLU A 471 1.44 25.87 3.95
N VAL A 472 0.53 25.00 4.41
CA VAL A 472 -0.08 23.96 3.58
C VAL A 472 -1.58 24.17 3.36
N PHE A 473 -2.29 24.77 4.32
CA PHE A 473 -3.74 24.97 4.29
C PHE A 473 -4.21 25.66 3.01
N ASP A 474 -5.20 25.09 2.36
CA ASP A 474 -5.76 25.63 1.12
C ASP A 474 -6.62 26.87 1.41
N ALA A 475 -6.17 28.03 0.93
CA ALA A 475 -6.83 29.31 1.15
C ALA A 475 -8.21 29.41 0.49
N VAL A 476 -8.58 28.50 -0.42
CA VAL A 476 -9.93 28.47 -1.03
C VAL A 476 -10.99 27.90 -0.08
N ARG A 477 -10.58 27.24 1.02
CA ARG A 477 -11.50 26.64 1.98
C ARG A 477 -12.39 27.69 2.64
N PRO A 478 -13.71 27.45 2.72
CA PRO A 478 -14.57 28.23 3.60
C PRO A 478 -14.12 28.07 5.05
N THR A 479 -13.93 29.19 5.76
CA THR A 479 -13.52 29.23 7.18
C THR A 479 -14.51 30.03 8.02
N PRO A 480 -14.66 29.74 9.33
CA PRO A 480 -14.01 28.66 10.07
C PRO A 480 -14.55 27.27 9.68
N ILE A 481 -13.72 26.24 9.85
CA ILE A 481 -14.14 24.85 9.68
C ILE A 481 -14.61 24.34 11.04
N THR A 482 -15.85 23.86 11.08
CA THR A 482 -16.46 23.27 12.28
C THR A 482 -16.65 21.78 12.04
N HIS A 483 -16.32 20.97 13.04
CA HIS A 483 -16.57 19.53 12.97
C HIS A 483 -18.08 19.25 12.94
N GLY A 484 -18.50 18.35 12.04
CA GLY A 484 -19.89 17.90 11.86
C GLY A 484 -20.47 17.14 13.04
#